data_AF-A0A1C5W3M3-F1
#
_entry.id   AF-A0A1C5W3M3-F1
#
_cell.length_a   1.000
_cell.length_b   1.000
_cell.length_c   1.000
_cell.angle_alpha   90.00
_cell.angle_beta   90.00
_cell.angle_gamma   90.00
#
_symmetry.space_group_name_H-M   'P 1'
#
loop_
_entity.id
_entity.type
_entity.pdbx_description
1 polymer ?
#
loop_
_entity_poly.entity_id
_entity_poly.type
_entity_poly.pdbx_seq_one_letter_code
_entity_poly.pdbx_strand_id
1 'polypeptide(L)' 'MVVVTNLGNVSYLVKNSKYDFEKAVVLLNEAIDLNNKAKNIKDLQEAADYFLKSCYNVGINYEKR' A
#
# COMPACT_ATOMS: atom_id res chain seq x y z
N MET A 1 10.93 -3.01 6.80
CA MET A 1 10.47 -4.11 5.93
C MET A 1 9.17 -4.62 6.51
N VAL A 2 8.08 -4.55 5.75
CA VAL A 2 6.80 -5.18 6.14
C VAL A 2 6.57 -6.34 5.19
N VAL A 3 6.22 -7.50 5.73
CA VAL A 3 5.95 -8.72 4.95
C VAL A 3 4.44 -8.86 4.82
N VAL A 4 3.96 -9.01 3.58
CA VAL A 4 2.57 -9.24 3.24
C VAL A 4 2.45 -10.66 2.71
N THR A 5 1.73 -11.54 3.41
CA THR A 5 1.57 -12.95 3.01
C THR A 5 0.12 -13.22 2.63
N ASN A 6 -0.13 -13.80 1.44
CA ASN A 6 -1.44 -14.31 1.07
C ASN A 6 -1.30 -15.67 0.38
N LEU A 7 -1.76 -16.74 1.06
CA LEU A 7 -1.95 -18.10 0.53
C LEU A 7 -0.85 -18.57 -0.45
N GLY A 8 0.43 -18.40 -0.06
CA GLY A 8 1.59 -18.85 -0.84
C GLY A 8 2.36 -17.76 -1.59
N ASN A 9 1.83 -16.53 -1.70
CA ASN A 9 2.61 -15.39 -2.18
C ASN A 9 3.18 -14.60 -1.00
N VAL A 10 4.45 -14.21 -1.11
CA VAL A 10 5.10 -13.33 -0.15
C VAL A 10 5.50 -12.05 -0.87
N SER A 11 4.86 -10.95 -0.49
CA SER A 11 5.22 -9.62 -0.95
C SER A 11 5.87 -8.81 0.15
N TYR A 12 6.70 -7.85 -0.21
CA TYR A 12 7.41 -6.99 0.73
C TYR A 12 7.13 -5.52 0.42
N LEU A 13 6.98 -4.73 1.48
CA LEU A 13 7.05 -3.27 1.41
C LEU A 13 8.39 -2.81 1.99
N VAL A 14 9.20 -2.17 1.15
CA VAL A 14 10.57 -1.75 1.49
C VAL A 14 10.75 -0.27 1.16
N LYS A 15 11.24 0.51 2.11
CA LYS A 15 11.60 1.92 1.89
C LYS A 15 12.86 1.97 1.04
N ASN A 16 12.86 2.79 -0.01
CA ASN A 16 14.03 3.04 -0.84
C ASN A 16 14.67 4.40 -0.49
N SER A 17 15.74 4.78 -1.18
CA SER A 17 16.48 6.03 -0.93
C SER A 17 15.66 7.31 -1.19
N LYS A 18 14.53 7.22 -1.88
CA LYS A 18 13.61 8.32 -2.17
C LYS A 18 12.44 8.39 -1.18
N TYR A 19 12.49 7.63 -0.08
CA TYR A 19 11.42 7.59 0.90
C TYR A 19 11.13 8.97 1.49
N ASP A 20 9.88 9.38 1.38
CA ASP A 20 9.37 10.64 1.90
C ASP A 20 8.31 10.32 2.96
N PHE A 21 8.64 10.60 4.22
CA PHE A 21 7.78 10.24 5.35
C PHE A 21 6.43 10.95 5.30
N GLU A 22 6.42 12.26 5.07
CA GLU A 22 5.20 13.05 5.08
C GLU A 22 4.26 12.61 3.96
N LYS A 23 4.79 12.46 2.74
CA LYS A 23 3.98 11.99 1.60
C LYS A 23 3.48 10.55 1.81
N ALA A 24 4.29 9.69 2.42
CA ALA A 24 3.86 8.33 2.73
C ALA A 24 2.72 8.28 3.74
N VAL A 25 2.73 9.16 4.75
CA VAL A 25 1.64 9.28 5.72
C VAL A 25 0.38 9.81 5.05
N VAL A 26 0.49 10.81 4.19
CA VAL A 26 -0.66 11.33 3.41
C VAL A 26 -1.28 10.22 2.55
N LEU A 27 -0.47 9.51 1.77
CA LEU A 27 -0.93 8.40 0.92
C LEU A 27 -1.62 7.29 1.75
N LEU A 28 -1.07 6.96 2.92
CA LEU A 28 -1.66 5.95 3.79
C LEU A 28 -3.02 6.40 4.33
N ASN A 29 -3.16 7.65 4.75
CA ASN A 29 -4.43 8.20 5.23
C ASN A 29 -5.48 8.22 4.12
N GLU A 30 -5.11 8.58 2.89
CA GLU A 30 -6.01 8.53 1.73
C GLU A 30 -6.52 7.10 1.48
N ALA A 31 -5.63 6.11 1.55
CA ALA A 31 -6.01 4.70 1.40
C ALA A 31 -6.92 4.21 2.56
N ILE A 32 -6.66 4.64 3.79
CA ILE A 32 -7.50 4.33 4.97
C ILE A 32 -8.89 4.95 4.80
N ASP A 33 -8.99 6.18 4.32
CA ASP A 33 -10.26 6.85 4.06
C ASP A 33 -11.08 6.14 2.98
N LEU A 34 -10.45 5.66 1.90
CA LEU A 34 -11.09 4.83 0.89
C LEU A 34 -11.58 3.51 1.49
N ASN A 35 -10.74 2.85 2.30
CA ASN A 35 -11.07 1.60 2.97
C ASN A 35 -12.26 1.76 3.94
N ASN A 36 -12.33 2.86 4.69
CA ASN A 36 -13.42 3.14 5.62
C ASN A 36 -14.76 3.42 4.91
N LYS A 37 -14.72 3.91 3.66
CA LYS A 37 -15.91 4.15 2.83
C LYS A 37 -16.35 2.92 2.04
N ALA A 38 -15.52 1.87 1.98
CA ALA A 38 -15.80 0.65 1.23
C ALA A 38 -17.04 -0.06 1.77
N LYS A 39 -17.92 -0.51 0.87
CA LYS A 39 -19.18 -1.20 1.23
C LYS A 39 -19.14 -2.69 0.94
N ASN A 40 -18.16 -3.14 0.15
CA ASN A 40 -18.03 -4.52 -0.28
C ASN A 40 -16.56 -4.89 -0.49
N ILE A 41 -16.30 -6.17 -0.76
CA ILE A 41 -14.94 -6.69 -0.90
C ILE A 41 -14.17 -6.10 -2.09
N LYS A 42 -14.87 -5.72 -3.17
CA LYS A 42 -14.24 -5.09 -4.33
C LYS A 42 -13.74 -3.70 -3.98
N ASP A 43 -14.54 -2.91 -3.26
CA ASP A 43 -14.14 -1.57 -2.80
C ASP A 43 -12.92 -1.65 -1.85
N LEU A 44 -12.87 -2.67 -0.96
CA LEU A 44 -11.72 -2.92 -0.10
C LEU A 44 -10.47 -3.26 -0.90
N GLN A 45 -10.60 -4.08 -1.95
CA GLN A 45 -9.50 -4.38 -2.87
C GLN A 45 -9.03 -3.13 -3.60
N GLU A 46 -9.94 -2.26 -4.06
CA GLU A 46 -9.59 -1.00 -4.72
C GLU A 46 -8.81 -0.05 -3.80
N ALA A 47 -9.18 0.06 -2.52
CA ALA A 47 -8.44 0.86 -1.54
C ALA A 47 -7.01 0.32 -1.31
N ALA A 48 -6.86 -1.00 -1.20
CA ALA A 48 -5.54 -1.63 -1.09
C ALA A 48 -4.70 -1.44 -2.37
N ASP A 49 -5.31 -1.67 -3.54
CA ASP A 49 -4.67 -1.49 -4.85
C ASP A 49 -4.20 -0.04 -5.06
N TYR A 50 -5.00 0.94 -4.61
CA TYR A 50 -4.65 2.35 -4.66
C TYR A 50 -3.33 2.63 -3.92
N PHE A 51 -3.20 2.13 -2.69
CA PHE A 51 -1.95 2.25 -1.93
C PHE A 51 -0.79 1.55 -2.63
N LEU A 52 -0.95 0.27 -2.99
CA LEU A 52 0.13 -0.54 -3.55
C LEU A 52 0.65 -0.04 -4.91
N LYS A 53 -0.22 0.54 -5.74
CA LYS A 53 0.18 1.15 -7.03
C LYS A 53 0.88 2.50 -6.83
N SER A 54 0.53 3.23 -5.78
CA SER A 54 1.01 4.60 -5.55
C SER A 54 2.22 4.67 -4.61
N CYS A 55 2.49 3.62 -3.83
CA CYS A 55 3.52 3.64 -2.79
C CYS A 55 4.94 3.86 -3.35
N TYR A 56 5.18 3.51 -4.60
CA TYR A 56 6.46 3.80 -5.28
C TYR A 56 6.74 5.30 -5.37
N ASN A 57 5.72 6.14 -5.54
CA ASN A 57 5.85 7.60 -5.65
C ASN A 57 6.31 8.26 -4.34
N VAL A 58 6.13 7.56 -3.20
CA VAL A 58 6.56 8.00 -1.87
C VAL A 58 7.80 7.23 -1.38
N GLY A 59 8.48 6.55 -2.30
CA GLY A 59 9.71 5.81 -2.04
C GLY A 59 9.52 4.50 -1.27
N ILE A 60 8.37 3.83 -1.45
CA ILE A 60 8.11 2.49 -0.95
C ILE A 60 7.99 1.53 -2.13
N ASN A 61 8.88 0.55 -2.22
CA ASN A 61 8.80 -0.53 -3.19
C ASN A 61 7.82 -1.60 -2.69
N TYR A 62 6.90 -2.01 -3.56
CA TYR A 62 6.09 -3.22 -3.40
C TYR A 62 6.64 -4.31 -4.32
N GLU A 63 7.31 -5.30 -3.75
CA GLU A 63 7.94 -6.40 -4.50
C GLU A 63 7.19 -7.69 -4.23
N LYS A 64 6.81 -8.40 -5.31
CA LYS A 64 6.21 -9.73 -5.25
C LYS A 64 7.30 -10.78 -5.50
N ARG A 65 7.51 -11.70 -4.57
CA ARG A 65 8.30 -12.92 -4.80
C ARG A 65 7.40 -14.14 -4.89
#